data_AF-A0A5B7GQL0-F1
#
_entry.id   AF-A0A5B7GQL0-F1
#
_cell.length_a   1.000
_cell.length_b   1.000
_cell.length_c   1.000
_cell.angle_alpha   90.00
_cell.angle_beta   90.00
_cell.angle_gamma   90.00
#
_symmetry.space_group_name_H-M   'P 1'
#
loop_
_entity.id
_entity.type
_entity.pdbx_description
1 polymer ?
#
loop_
_entity_poly.entity_id
_entity_poly.type
_entity_poly.pdbx_seq_one_letter_code
_entity_poly.pdbx_strand_id
1 'polypeptide(L)'
;MYTRARGRKPWIDCITMMHGKQMYGVPLGGIGSGTIGRGFRGEFCRYQMVPGIYEYQTVTANQFIVTIRDPKGKTLYQKVLSVQSQPKKGLESWEWGFNAADGLYCGLYPRSWTVYNIKEQGIRLICRQISPVIPHNYKGNAGVRYSSRRWKRLE
;
A
#
# COMPACT_ATOMS: atom_id res chain seq x y z
N MET A 1 4.50 8.34 -32.41
CA MET A 1 5.88 7.90 -32.71
C MET A 1 6.96 8.90 -32.26
N TYR A 2 6.78 10.21 -32.46
CA TYR A 2 7.77 11.26 -32.12
C TYR A 2 8.20 11.33 -30.63
N THR A 3 7.29 11.05 -29.69
CA THR A 3 7.57 11.07 -28.24
C THR A 3 8.50 9.93 -27.81
N ARG A 4 8.27 8.71 -28.31
CA ARG A 4 9.10 7.53 -28.01
C ARG A 4 10.52 7.66 -28.56
N ALA A 5 10.67 8.23 -29.76
CA ALA A 5 11.99 8.48 -30.37
C ALA A 5 12.87 9.43 -29.53
N ARG A 6 12.25 10.26 -28.67
CA ARG A 6 12.92 11.15 -27.71
C ARG A 6 13.00 10.58 -26.29
N GLY A 7 12.74 9.27 -26.11
CA GLY A 7 12.74 8.60 -24.81
C GLY A 7 11.58 8.99 -23.88
N ARG A 8 10.56 9.72 -24.36
CA ARG A 8 9.41 10.15 -23.56
C ARG A 8 8.25 9.18 -23.70
N LYS A 9 7.61 8.84 -22.58
CA LYS A 9 6.38 8.05 -22.59
C LYS A 9 5.20 8.91 -23.07
N PRO A 10 4.43 8.47 -24.07
CA PRO A 10 3.20 9.17 -24.46
C PRO A 10 2.14 9.04 -23.36
N TRP A 11 1.27 10.03 -23.27
CA TRP A 11 0.15 10.05 -22.31
C TRP A 11 -0.91 8.99 -22.62
N ILE A 12 -1.16 8.77 -23.92
CA ILE A 12 -2.05 7.73 -24.43
C ILE A 12 -1.24 6.88 -25.40
N ASP A 13 -1.15 5.59 -25.11
CA ASP A 13 -0.41 4.63 -25.92
C ASP A 13 -1.34 3.55 -26.46
N CYS A 14 -1.83 3.75 -27.68
CA CYS A 14 -2.72 2.79 -28.33
C CYS A 14 -1.97 1.60 -28.95
N ILE A 15 -0.63 1.63 -28.97
CA ILE A 15 0.19 0.59 -29.63
C ILE A 15 0.69 -0.42 -28.59
N THR A 16 1.18 0.06 -27.44
CA THR A 16 1.61 -0.81 -26.34
C THR A 16 0.70 -0.59 -25.15
N MET A 17 -0.34 -1.42 -25.07
CA MET A 17 -1.24 -1.43 -23.93
C MET A 17 -0.51 -1.94 -22.69
N MET A 18 -0.62 -1.20 -21.59
CA MET A 18 -0.09 -1.62 -20.30
C MET A 18 -1.06 -2.61 -19.65
N HIS A 19 -0.53 -3.74 -19.20
CA HIS A 19 -1.30 -4.74 -18.47
C HIS A 19 -1.15 -4.50 -16.96
N GLY A 20 -2.28 -4.36 -16.28
CA GLY A 20 -2.31 -4.29 -14.83
C GLY A 20 -2.01 -5.65 -14.20
N LYS A 21 -1.34 -5.65 -13.06
CA LYS A 21 -1.16 -6.85 -12.23
C LYS A 21 -2.40 -7.08 -11.36
N GLN A 22 -2.78 -8.34 -11.14
CA GLN A 22 -3.89 -8.71 -10.25
C GLN A 22 -3.47 -8.68 -8.77
N MET A 23 -3.00 -7.51 -8.32
CA MET A 23 -2.46 -7.31 -6.95
C MET A 23 -2.99 -6.03 -6.28
N TYR A 24 -3.63 -5.14 -7.03
CA TYR A 24 -4.00 -3.81 -6.56
C TYR A 24 -5.16 -3.81 -5.56
N GLY A 25 -5.14 -2.86 -4.64
CA GLY A 25 -6.25 -2.53 -3.75
C GLY A 25 -6.78 -1.11 -4.01
N VAL A 26 -7.59 -0.64 -3.06
CA VAL A 26 -8.17 0.71 -3.02
C VAL A 26 -7.04 1.76 -3.02
N PRO A 27 -7.07 2.74 -3.94
CA PRO A 27 -6.01 3.74 -4.05
C PRO A 27 -6.04 4.75 -2.90
N LEU A 28 -4.85 5.21 -2.51
CA LEU A 28 -4.63 6.26 -1.52
C LEU A 28 -4.33 7.59 -2.23
N GLY A 29 -5.18 8.58 -2.05
CA GLY A 29 -4.98 9.92 -2.62
C GLY A 29 -6.29 10.68 -2.84
N GLY A 30 -6.20 12.00 -2.83
CA GLY A 30 -7.30 12.90 -3.18
C GLY A 30 -7.42 13.13 -4.68
N ILE A 31 -8.41 13.93 -5.06
CA ILE A 31 -8.65 14.29 -6.45
C ILE A 31 -7.57 15.30 -6.88
N GLY A 32 -6.85 14.99 -7.95
CA GLY A 32 -5.80 15.87 -8.49
C GLY A 32 -4.49 15.91 -7.70
N SER A 33 -4.38 15.20 -6.57
CA SER A 33 -3.14 15.15 -5.76
C SER A 33 -2.14 14.09 -6.21
N GLY A 34 -2.54 13.24 -7.15
CA GLY A 34 -1.89 11.96 -7.42
C GLY A 34 -2.32 10.87 -6.44
N THR A 35 -2.11 9.61 -6.83
CA THR A 35 -2.51 8.44 -6.03
C THR A 35 -1.37 7.44 -5.86
N ILE A 36 -1.38 6.73 -4.73
CA ILE A 36 -0.50 5.61 -4.44
C ILE A 36 -1.39 4.39 -4.20
N GLY A 37 -1.24 3.36 -5.01
CA GLY A 37 -1.89 2.08 -4.80
C GLY A 37 -1.21 1.32 -3.66
N ARG A 38 -2.03 0.69 -2.83
CA ARG A 38 -1.57 -0.34 -1.91
C ARG A 38 -2.23 -1.65 -2.32
N GLY A 39 -1.43 -2.67 -2.55
CA GLY A 39 -1.89 -4.00 -2.90
C GLY A 39 -2.55 -4.68 -1.70
N PHE A 40 -3.37 -5.69 -2.00
CA PHE A 40 -4.06 -6.44 -0.95
C PHE A 40 -3.10 -7.26 -0.09
N ARG A 41 -1.88 -7.54 -0.57
CA ARG A 41 -0.85 -8.27 0.18
C ARG A 41 -0.03 -7.38 1.11
N GLY A 42 -0.26 -6.06 1.10
CA GLY A 42 0.34 -5.07 2.00
C GLY A 42 1.34 -4.11 1.33
N GLU A 43 1.76 -4.42 0.11
CA GLU A 43 2.76 -3.72 -0.69
C GLU A 43 2.27 -2.38 -1.25
N PHE A 44 3.17 -1.41 -1.39
CA PHE A 44 2.87 -0.18 -2.12
C PHE A 44 3.23 -0.38 -3.59
N CYS A 45 2.21 -0.38 -4.45
CA CYS A 45 2.32 -0.70 -5.85
C CYS A 45 1.37 0.20 -6.64
N ARG A 46 1.80 0.64 -7.83
CA ARG A 46 1.06 1.58 -8.70
C ARG A 46 1.06 3.03 -8.17
N TYR A 47 1.98 3.82 -8.70
CA TYR A 47 2.11 5.24 -8.38
C TYR A 47 1.60 6.09 -9.54
N GLN A 48 0.72 7.03 -9.23
CA GLN A 48 0.21 8.04 -10.16
C GLN A 48 0.52 9.41 -9.57
N MET A 49 1.82 9.68 -9.37
CA MET A 49 2.30 10.94 -8.79
C MET A 49 2.35 12.07 -9.83
N VAL A 50 2.61 11.70 -11.09
CA VAL A 50 2.58 12.62 -12.23
C VAL A 50 1.24 12.41 -12.96
N PRO A 51 0.39 13.43 -13.10
CA PRO A 51 -0.91 13.29 -13.76
C PRO A 51 -0.75 12.71 -15.16
N GLY A 52 -1.42 11.60 -15.46
CA GLY A 52 -1.35 10.93 -16.78
C GLY A 52 -0.22 9.90 -16.94
N ILE A 53 0.71 9.78 -15.99
CA ILE A 53 1.75 8.73 -15.97
C ILE A 53 1.46 7.75 -14.83
N TYR A 54 1.56 6.46 -15.14
CA TYR A 54 1.34 5.36 -14.18
C TYR A 54 2.60 4.51 -14.06
N GLU A 55 3.08 4.33 -12.84
CA GLU A 55 4.24 3.50 -12.53
C GLU A 55 3.81 2.25 -11.75
N TYR A 56 3.87 1.08 -12.39
CA TYR A 56 3.41 -0.20 -11.82
C TYR A 56 4.48 -0.96 -11.02
N GLN A 57 5.54 -0.26 -10.60
CA GLN A 57 6.59 -0.82 -9.76
C GLN A 57 6.13 -0.93 -8.31
N THR A 58 6.63 -1.96 -7.63
CA THR A 58 6.45 -2.14 -6.19
C THR A 58 7.72 -1.65 -5.51
N VAL A 59 7.59 -0.70 -4.59
CA VAL A 59 8.74 -0.24 -3.77
C VAL A 59 8.80 -1.11 -2.52
N THR A 60 9.74 -2.04 -2.48
CA THR A 60 9.87 -3.02 -1.39
C THR A 60 10.17 -2.40 -0.05
N ALA A 61 10.87 -1.25 -0.01
CA ALA A 61 11.17 -0.53 1.24
C ALA A 61 9.94 0.08 1.92
N ASN A 62 8.86 0.32 1.17
CA ASN A 62 7.65 0.89 1.73
C ASN A 62 6.81 -0.24 2.34
N GLN A 63 6.88 -0.41 3.66
CA GLN A 63 6.11 -1.43 4.38
C GLN A 63 5.69 -0.92 5.76
N PHE A 64 4.77 -1.68 6.38
CA PHE A 64 4.54 -1.60 7.82
C PHE A 64 5.25 -2.74 8.51
N ILE A 65 5.92 -2.44 9.62
CA ILE A 65 6.55 -3.43 10.49
C ILE A 65 5.85 -3.34 11.84
N VAL A 66 5.42 -4.48 12.37
CA VAL A 66 4.94 -4.56 13.75
C VAL A 66 6.10 -5.02 14.63
N THR A 67 6.28 -4.36 15.77
CA THR A 67 7.20 -4.79 16.82
C THR A 67 6.42 -4.87 18.13
N ILE A 68 6.42 -6.04 18.76
CA ILE A 68 5.80 -6.27 20.08
C ILE A 68 6.94 -6.47 21.07
N ARG A 69 6.88 -5.73 22.18
CA ARG A 69 7.89 -5.76 23.23
C ARG A 69 7.24 -6.01 24.59
N ASP A 70 7.96 -6.72 25.44
CA ASP A 70 7.64 -6.86 26.86
C ASP A 70 7.82 -5.50 27.58
N PRO A 71 7.11 -5.21 28.69
CA PRO A 71 7.41 -4.08 29.59
C PRO A 71 8.89 -3.87 29.94
N LYS A 72 9.71 -4.93 29.96
CA LYS A 72 11.16 -4.85 30.18
C LYS A 72 11.97 -4.42 28.94
N GLY A 73 11.31 -4.16 27.80
CA GLY A 73 11.93 -3.71 26.56
C GLY A 73 12.41 -4.82 25.62
N LYS A 74 12.28 -6.10 26.00
CA LYS A 74 12.66 -7.24 25.15
C LYS A 74 11.68 -7.39 23.97
N THR A 75 12.20 -7.47 22.74
CA THR A 75 11.39 -7.75 21.54
C THR A 75 10.90 -9.20 21.56
N LEU A 76 9.58 -9.37 21.59
CA LEU A 76 8.90 -10.67 21.56
C LEU A 76 8.55 -11.08 20.13
N TYR A 77 8.21 -10.11 19.29
CA TYR A 77 7.83 -10.33 17.91
C TYR A 77 8.20 -9.12 17.06
N GLN A 78 8.73 -9.36 15.88
CA GLN A 78 8.93 -8.34 14.87
C GLN A 78 8.71 -8.95 13.49
N LYS A 79 7.79 -8.39 12.69
CA LYS A 79 7.54 -8.89 11.33
C LYS A 79 7.03 -7.79 10.42
N VAL A 80 7.42 -7.86 9.15
CA VAL A 80 6.86 -7.03 8.09
C VAL A 80 5.42 -7.51 7.80
N LEU A 81 4.46 -6.59 7.80
CA LEU A 81 3.04 -6.86 7.57
C LEU A 81 2.72 -6.98 6.07
N SER A 82 3.47 -7.87 5.39
CA SER A 82 3.36 -8.19 3.98
C SER A 82 3.51 -9.70 3.76
N VAL A 83 2.68 -10.24 2.87
CA VAL A 83 2.75 -11.65 2.43
C VAL A 83 3.93 -11.89 1.48
N GLN A 84 4.58 -10.82 1.02
CA GLN A 84 5.71 -10.92 0.11
C GLN A 84 6.89 -11.66 0.77
N SER A 85 7.54 -12.51 -0.01
CA SER A 85 8.82 -13.11 0.36
C SER A 85 9.91 -12.04 0.46
N GLN A 86 10.97 -12.35 1.20
CA GLN A 86 12.15 -11.50 1.28
C GLN A 86 12.65 -11.11 -0.13
N PRO A 87 12.93 -9.82 -0.36
CA PRO A 87 13.47 -9.36 -1.64
C PRO A 87 14.90 -9.89 -1.86
N LYS A 88 15.27 -10.11 -3.14
CA LYS A 88 16.60 -10.63 -3.51
C LYS A 88 17.76 -9.67 -3.25
N LYS A 89 17.47 -8.38 -3.04
CA LYS A 89 18.47 -7.33 -2.84
C LYS A 89 17.97 -6.35 -1.77
N GLY A 90 18.77 -6.20 -0.71
CA GLY A 90 18.50 -5.26 0.38
C GLY A 90 17.37 -5.72 1.32
N LEU A 91 17.28 -5.09 2.49
CA LEU A 91 16.27 -5.37 3.53
C LEU A 91 16.30 -6.82 4.05
N GLU A 92 17.47 -7.44 4.03
CA GLU A 92 17.68 -8.82 4.48
C GLU A 92 17.58 -8.96 6.00
N SER A 93 17.80 -7.87 6.73
CA SER A 93 17.64 -7.82 8.18
C SER A 93 16.18 -7.72 8.64
N TRP A 94 15.23 -7.57 7.71
CA TRP A 94 13.80 -7.49 8.04
C TRP A 94 13.19 -8.89 8.00
N GLU A 95 12.28 -9.14 8.94
CA GLU A 95 11.56 -10.42 9.00
C GLU A 95 10.35 -10.37 8.05
N TRP A 96 10.41 -11.10 6.93
CA TRP A 96 9.39 -11.13 5.87
C TRP A 96 8.46 -12.34 5.97
N GLY A 97 7.52 -12.46 5.03
CA GLY A 97 6.70 -13.67 4.88
C GLY A 97 5.59 -13.79 5.92
N PHE A 98 4.78 -12.74 6.08
CA PHE A 98 3.56 -12.85 6.87
C PHE A 98 2.62 -13.90 6.23
N ASN A 99 2.08 -14.80 7.05
CA ASN A 99 1.23 -15.88 6.56
C ASN A 99 -0.05 -15.32 5.92
N ALA A 100 -0.29 -15.66 4.65
CA ALA A 100 -1.46 -15.20 3.91
C ALA A 100 -2.78 -15.62 4.56
N ALA A 101 -2.82 -16.81 5.18
CA ALA A 101 -4.02 -17.33 5.85
C ALA A 101 -4.41 -16.53 7.10
N ASP A 102 -3.47 -15.77 7.66
CA ASP A 102 -3.66 -14.95 8.86
C ASP A 102 -3.98 -13.48 8.52
N GLY A 103 -4.09 -13.16 7.23
CA GLY A 103 -4.40 -11.84 6.72
C GLY A 103 -5.77 -11.80 6.03
N LEU A 104 -6.47 -10.68 6.18
CA LEU A 104 -7.68 -10.38 5.40
C LEU A 104 -7.62 -8.95 4.90
N TYR A 105 -7.81 -8.77 3.59
CA TYR A 105 -7.96 -7.47 2.97
C TYR A 105 -9.41 -7.23 2.54
N CYS A 106 -9.93 -6.04 2.82
CA CYS A 106 -11.23 -5.59 2.33
C CYS A 106 -11.13 -4.16 1.81
N GLY A 107 -11.78 -3.90 0.67
CA GLY A 107 -11.85 -2.60 0.04
C GLY A 107 -13.29 -2.15 -0.17
N LEU A 108 -13.61 -0.93 0.28
CA LEU A 108 -14.86 -0.25 0.00
C LEU A 108 -14.56 1.25 -0.15
N TYR A 109 -14.19 1.66 -1.37
CA TYR A 109 -13.72 3.02 -1.65
C TYR A 109 -14.68 4.08 -1.05
N PRO A 110 -14.17 5.12 -0.36
CA PRO A 110 -12.76 5.54 -0.25
C PRO A 110 -11.97 4.88 0.89
N ARG A 111 -12.51 3.80 1.48
CA ARG A 111 -11.92 3.10 2.63
C ARG A 111 -11.38 1.75 2.23
N SER A 112 -10.35 1.31 2.94
CA SER A 112 -9.94 -0.09 2.96
C SER A 112 -9.43 -0.45 4.34
N TRP A 113 -9.39 -1.75 4.62
CA TRP A 113 -8.76 -2.24 5.83
C TRP A 113 -8.06 -3.56 5.59
N THR A 114 -6.97 -3.76 6.32
CA THR A 114 -6.24 -5.02 6.40
C THR A 114 -6.28 -5.50 7.83
N VAL A 115 -6.73 -6.73 8.05
CA VAL A 115 -6.67 -7.42 9.33
C VAL A 115 -5.45 -8.34 9.32
N TYR A 116 -4.67 -8.29 10.39
CA TYR A 116 -3.53 -9.18 10.62
C TYR A 116 -3.76 -9.89 11.95
N ASN A 117 -3.85 -11.22 11.92
CA ASN A 117 -3.97 -12.05 13.10
C ASN A 117 -2.57 -12.57 13.48
N ILE A 118 -1.96 -12.00 14.52
CA ILE A 118 -0.67 -12.43 15.04
C ILE A 118 -0.94 -13.49 16.11
N LYS A 119 -1.15 -14.72 15.65
CA LYS A 119 -1.53 -15.86 16.50
C LYS A 119 -0.50 -16.16 17.57
N GLU A 120 0.79 -15.99 17.25
CA GLU A 120 1.93 -16.21 18.15
C GLU A 120 1.89 -15.33 19.39
N GLN A 121 1.17 -14.21 19.34
CA GLN A 121 1.04 -13.24 20.42
C GLN A 121 -0.41 -13.03 20.86
N GLY A 122 -1.36 -13.78 20.30
CA GLY A 122 -2.79 -13.62 20.56
C GLY A 122 -3.32 -12.21 20.22
N ILE A 123 -2.73 -11.53 19.22
CA ILE A 123 -3.07 -10.13 18.91
C ILE A 123 -3.74 -10.04 17.55
N ARG A 124 -4.84 -9.28 17.48
CA ARG A 124 -5.45 -8.89 16.20
C ARG A 124 -5.21 -7.41 15.92
N LEU A 125 -4.52 -7.13 14.82
CA LEU A 125 -4.27 -5.77 14.34
C LEU A 125 -5.13 -5.44 13.13
N ILE A 126 -5.71 -4.24 13.13
CA ILE A 126 -6.49 -3.74 11.99
C ILE A 126 -5.86 -2.43 11.50
N CYS A 127 -5.35 -2.44 10.27
CA CYS A 127 -4.93 -1.25 9.55
C CYS A 127 -6.13 -0.71 8.76
N ARG A 128 -6.68 0.45 9.13
CA ARG A 128 -7.69 1.15 8.33
C ARG A 128 -7.02 2.23 7.52
N GLN A 129 -7.40 2.38 6.25
CA GLN A 129 -6.87 3.39 5.35
C GLN A 129 -8.02 4.13 4.67
N ILE A 130 -7.92 5.45 4.58
CA ILE A 130 -8.98 6.29 4.02
C ILE A 130 -8.36 7.34 3.09
N SER A 131 -8.94 7.44 1.90
CA SER A 131 -8.70 8.54 0.96
C SER A 131 -9.66 9.69 1.24
N PRO A 132 -9.20 10.95 1.18
CA PRO A 132 -10.01 12.13 1.46
C PRO A 132 -10.92 12.45 0.28
N VAL A 133 -11.92 11.60 0.03
CA VAL A 133 -12.90 11.78 -1.03
C VAL A 133 -14.29 11.80 -0.41
N ILE A 134 -14.78 13.02 -0.21
CA ILE A 134 -16.08 13.32 0.41
C ILE A 134 -16.93 14.04 -0.64
N PRO A 135 -18.11 13.49 -1.02
CA PRO A 135 -19.01 14.16 -1.94
C PRO A 135 -19.29 15.62 -1.52
N HIS A 136 -19.38 16.51 -2.50
CA HIS A 136 -19.64 17.95 -2.31
C HIS A 136 -18.58 18.73 -1.50
N ASN A 137 -17.44 18.12 -1.15
CA ASN A 137 -16.33 18.80 -0.48
C ASN A 137 -15.10 18.96 -1.40
N TYR A 138 -15.15 19.92 -2.31
CA TYR A 138 -14.08 20.12 -3.29
C TYR A 138 -12.83 20.79 -2.72
N LYS A 139 -12.93 21.53 -1.61
CA LYS A 139 -11.77 22.11 -0.91
C LYS A 139 -10.96 21.03 -0.17
N GLY A 140 -11.62 20.08 0.48
CA GLY A 140 -10.97 18.98 1.19
C GLY A 140 -10.51 17.84 0.27
N ASN A 141 -11.12 17.67 -0.89
CA ASN A 141 -10.73 16.62 -1.84
C ASN A 141 -9.61 17.07 -2.79
N ALA A 142 -9.54 18.37 -3.12
CA ALA A 142 -8.55 18.91 -4.05
C ALA A 142 -7.24 19.24 -3.33
N GLY A 143 -6.13 18.67 -3.79
CA GLY A 143 -4.79 19.02 -3.31
C GLY A 143 -4.38 18.39 -1.96
N VAL A 144 -5.25 17.63 -1.29
CA VAL A 144 -4.88 16.91 -0.06
C VAL A 144 -4.05 15.67 -0.40
N ARG A 145 -2.76 15.71 -0.02
CA ARG A 145 -1.79 14.61 -0.21
C ARG A 145 -1.82 13.56 0.90
N TYR A 146 -2.69 13.70 1.89
CA TYR A 146 -2.69 12.84 3.08
C TYR A 146 -3.74 11.74 2.96
N SER A 147 -3.32 10.50 3.20
CA SER A 147 -4.21 9.38 3.53
C SER A 147 -4.13 9.16 5.03
N SER A 148 -5.29 9.02 5.68
CA SER A 148 -5.30 8.72 7.11
C SER A 148 -5.19 7.22 7.32
N ARG A 149 -4.41 6.82 8.34
CA ARG A 149 -4.31 5.43 8.75
C ARG A 149 -4.54 5.32 10.24
N ARG A 150 -5.41 4.41 10.63
CA ARG A 150 -5.71 4.13 12.03
C ARG A 150 -5.47 2.67 12.32
N TRP A 151 -4.68 2.41 13.35
CA TRP A 151 -4.45 1.08 13.88
C TRP A 151 -5.36 0.83 15.07
N LYS A 152 -6.01 -0.33 15.10
CA LYS A 152 -6.73 -0.81 16.28
C LYS A 152 -6.13 -2.16 16.66
N ARG A 153 -5.71 -2.27 17.92
CA ARG A 153 -5.42 -3.55 18.58
C ARG A 153 -6.74 -4.07 19.17
N LEU A 154 -6.99 -5.35 18.96
CA LEU A 154 -8.01 -6.10 19.68
C LEU A 154 -7.29 -7.20 20.46
N GLU A 155 -7.63 -7.31 21.73
CA GLU A 155 -7.22 -8.38 22.64
C GLU A 155 -8.06 -9.64 22.40
#